data_AF-A0AAD1RFP9-F1
#
_entry.id   AF-A0AAD1RFP9-F1
#
_cell.length_a   1.000
_cell.length_b   1.000
_cell.length_c   1.000
_cell.angle_alpha   90.00
_cell.angle_beta   90.00
_cell.angle_gamma   90.00
#
_symmetry.space_group_name_H-M   'P 1'
#
loop_
_entity.id
_entity.type
_entity.pdbx_description
1 polymer ?
#
loop_
_entity_poly.entity_id
_entity_poly.type
_entity_poly.pdbx_seq_one_letter_code
_entity_poly.pdbx_strand_id
1 'polypeptide(L)'
;MSSLRASSTALSSMTTSYVDPIHIHKDPIHIFERPIMFMSFFSNSALCFSCKFQFKPILVSDPMLLLPVHQGSVTMLSGYAADEITHCIQPQDIKERRAVVILRKKRTEATRLETKSLSSSYNHDGSIVKQIRMQLTDPKF
;
A
#
# COMPACT_ATOMS: atom_id res chain seq x y z
N MET A 1 -39.44 11.38 4.24
CA MET A 1 -37.96 11.42 4.14
C MET A 1 -37.41 10.25 4.94
N SER A 2 -37.18 9.12 4.27
CA SER A 2 -36.73 7.86 4.88
C SER A 2 -35.22 7.87 5.09
N SER A 3 -34.81 7.88 6.35
CA SER A 3 -33.41 7.72 6.78
C SER A 3 -32.95 6.29 6.52
N LEU A 4 -32.04 6.10 5.57
CA LEU A 4 -31.37 4.83 5.34
C LEU A 4 -30.21 4.70 6.34
N ARG A 5 -30.41 3.85 7.36
CA ARG A 5 -29.33 3.36 8.23
C ARG A 5 -28.32 2.59 7.37
N ALA A 6 -27.11 3.11 7.25
CA ALA A 6 -25.97 2.34 6.76
C ALA A 6 -25.61 1.27 7.80
N SER A 7 -25.82 0.00 7.45
CA SER A 7 -25.44 -1.14 8.27
C SER A 7 -23.91 -1.30 8.26
N SER A 8 -23.33 -1.31 9.46
CA SER A 8 -21.90 -1.37 9.73
C SER A 8 -21.36 -2.80 9.59
N THR A 9 -20.93 -3.21 8.39
CA THR A 9 -20.05 -4.40 8.20
C THR A 9 -19.43 -4.43 6.79
N ALA A 10 -18.53 -3.51 6.46
CA ALA A 10 -17.54 -3.70 5.38
C ALA A 10 -16.37 -2.73 5.58
N LEU A 11 -15.29 -3.17 6.22
CA LEU A 11 -14.04 -2.42 6.23
C LEU A 11 -13.36 -2.61 4.86
N SER A 12 -13.75 -1.81 3.86
CA SER A 12 -12.99 -1.69 2.62
C SER A 12 -11.67 -0.97 2.94
N SER A 13 -10.54 -1.60 2.66
CA SER A 13 -9.24 -0.94 2.80
C SER A 13 -9.03 -0.05 1.58
N MET A 14 -9.09 1.26 1.79
CA MET A 14 -8.75 2.27 0.78
C MET A 14 -7.29 2.67 1.01
N THR A 15 -6.43 2.39 0.04
CA THR A 15 -5.04 2.84 0.07
C THR A 15 -4.83 3.84 -1.06
N THR A 16 -4.44 5.06 -0.69
CA THR A 16 -3.99 6.09 -1.63
C THR A 16 -2.48 5.96 -1.78
N SER A 17 -2.01 5.45 -2.92
CA SER A 17 -0.59 5.51 -3.25
C SER A 17 -0.31 6.88 -3.89
N TYR A 18 0.29 7.76 -3.11
CA TYR A 18 0.69 9.09 -3.55
C TYR A 18 2.19 9.04 -3.90
N VAL A 19 2.48 9.06 -5.21
CA VAL A 19 3.79 9.29 -5.86
C VAL A 19 4.87 8.19 -5.83
N ASP A 20 4.53 6.92 -5.59
CA ASP A 20 5.52 5.84 -5.74
C ASP A 20 5.29 5.05 -7.04
N PRO A 21 6.34 4.83 -7.88
CA PRO A 21 6.31 3.77 -8.88
C PRO A 21 5.93 2.48 -8.17
N ILE A 22 4.79 1.90 -8.54
CA ILE A 22 4.34 0.65 -7.94
C ILE A 22 5.40 -0.39 -8.27
N HIS A 23 6.15 -0.80 -7.23
CA HIS A 23 7.13 -1.87 -7.34
C HIS A 23 6.43 -3.12 -7.90
N ILE A 24 7.15 -3.89 -8.70
CA ILE A 24 6.65 -5.13 -9.30
C ILE A 24 6.14 -6.01 -8.17
N HIS A 25 4.83 -6.18 -8.09
CA HIS A 25 4.24 -6.95 -7.02
C HIS A 25 2.98 -7.66 -7.48
N LYS A 26 2.55 -8.60 -6.65
CA LYS A 26 1.23 -9.18 -6.66
C LYS A 26 0.56 -8.77 -5.36
N ASP A 27 -0.70 -8.38 -5.43
CA ASP A 27 -1.48 -8.10 -4.23
C ASP A 27 -1.61 -9.39 -3.38
N PRO A 28 -1.25 -9.37 -2.08
CA PRO A 28 -1.21 -10.58 -1.27
C PRO A 28 -2.58 -11.29 -1.22
N ILE A 29 -2.64 -12.49 -1.80
CA ILE A 29 -3.89 -13.26 -1.93
C ILE A 29 -4.48 -13.67 -0.58
N HIS A 30 -3.65 -13.90 0.43
CA HIS A 30 -4.10 -14.26 1.78
C HIS A 30 -4.68 -13.05 2.55
N ILE A 31 -4.44 -11.82 2.08
CA ILE A 31 -4.90 -10.60 2.75
C ILE A 31 -6.15 -10.04 2.08
N PHE A 32 -6.16 -9.97 0.75
CA PHE A 32 -7.22 -9.30 0.00
C PHE A 32 -8.03 -10.27 -0.85
N GLU A 33 -9.34 -10.07 -0.86
CA GLU A 33 -10.25 -10.68 -1.83
C GLU A 33 -10.08 -10.03 -3.20
N ARG A 34 -10.58 -10.70 -4.23
CA ARG A 34 -10.69 -10.17 -5.60
C ARG A 34 -12.15 -9.75 -5.86
N PRO A 35 -12.40 -8.80 -6.76
CA PRO A 35 -11.45 -8.07 -7.61
C PRO A 35 -10.73 -6.93 -6.89
N ILE A 36 -9.63 -6.46 -7.49
CA ILE A 36 -8.89 -5.28 -7.04
C ILE A 36 -9.19 -4.13 -8.00
N MET A 37 -9.58 -2.99 -7.45
CA MET A 37 -10.01 -1.84 -8.24
C MET A 37 -9.01 -0.70 -8.11
N PHE A 38 -8.56 -0.17 -9.25
CA PHE A 38 -7.67 0.97 -9.35
C PHE A 38 -8.42 2.12 -10.02
N MET A 39 -8.49 3.27 -9.36
CA MET A 39 -9.07 4.48 -9.92
C MET A 39 -7.98 5.52 -10.11
N SER A 40 -7.73 5.93 -11.36
CA SER A 40 -6.61 6.81 -11.73
C SER A 40 -7.00 8.28 -11.72
N PHE A 41 -6.13 9.15 -11.21
CA PHE A 41 -6.33 10.59 -11.09
C PHE A 41 -5.11 11.38 -11.57
N PHE A 42 -5.36 12.67 -11.82
CA PHE A 42 -4.42 13.71 -12.27
C PHE A 42 -3.84 13.56 -13.68
N SER A 43 -3.42 12.36 -14.07
CA SER A 43 -2.76 12.15 -15.36
C SER A 43 -2.88 10.74 -15.92
N ASN A 44 -2.62 10.63 -17.22
CA ASN A 44 -2.58 9.38 -17.94
C ASN A 44 -1.26 8.62 -17.66
N SER A 45 -1.31 7.30 -17.67
CA SER A 45 -0.13 6.44 -17.53
C SER A 45 -0.40 5.05 -18.15
N ALA A 46 0.47 4.09 -17.86
CA ALA A 46 0.33 2.70 -18.27
C ALA A 46 0.55 1.75 -17.08
N LEU A 47 -0.31 0.73 -16.99
CA LEU A 47 -0.14 -0.40 -16.09
C LEU A 47 0.49 -1.55 -16.87
N CYS A 48 1.65 -2.00 -16.43
CA CYS A 48 2.46 -2.99 -17.13
C CYS A 48 2.35 -4.34 -16.42
N PHE A 49 2.16 -5.42 -17.17
CA PHE A 49 2.09 -6.78 -16.64
C PHE A 49 3.32 -7.62 -17.02
N SER A 50 3.78 -8.44 -16.08
CA SER A 50 4.99 -9.28 -16.20
C SER A 50 6.27 -8.46 -16.46
N CYS A 51 6.41 -7.31 -15.82
CA CYS A 51 7.69 -6.61 -15.76
C CYS A 51 8.70 -7.45 -14.97
N LYS A 52 9.97 -7.46 -15.40
CA LYS A 52 11.12 -7.90 -14.61
C LYS A 52 12.07 -6.73 -14.43
N PHE A 53 12.49 -6.47 -13.19
CA PHE A 53 13.50 -5.46 -12.92
C PHE A 53 14.87 -6.13 -12.85
N GLN A 54 15.82 -5.62 -13.61
CA GLN A 54 17.23 -5.95 -13.43
C GLN A 54 17.86 -4.83 -12.61
N PHE A 55 18.53 -5.20 -11.53
CA PHE A 55 19.33 -4.28 -10.74
C PHE A 55 20.78 -4.41 -11.19
N LYS A 56 21.28 -3.37 -11.87
CA LYS A 56 22.65 -3.17 -12.41
C LYS A 56 22.84 -3.62 -13.87
N PRO A 57 22.65 -2.70 -14.85
CA PRO A 57 22.02 -1.38 -14.74
C PRO A 57 20.53 -1.48 -14.40
N ILE A 58 19.90 -0.40 -13.95
CA ILE A 58 18.45 -0.38 -13.70
C ILE A 58 17.74 -0.51 -15.05
N LEU A 59 17.24 -1.71 -15.34
CA LEU A 59 16.50 -2.00 -16.56
C LEU A 59 15.16 -2.61 -16.20
N VAL A 60 14.13 -2.22 -16.95
CA VAL A 60 12.83 -2.88 -16.92
C VAL A 60 12.70 -3.68 -18.20
N SER A 61 12.34 -4.96 -18.09
CA SER A 61 12.05 -5.78 -19.27
C SER A 61 10.81 -5.28 -19.99
N ASP A 62 10.69 -5.60 -21.27
CA ASP A 62 9.45 -5.40 -22.00
C ASP A 62 8.30 -6.12 -21.28
N PRO A 63 7.18 -5.43 -21.03
CA PRO A 63 6.03 -6.05 -20.38
C PRO A 63 5.34 -6.99 -21.36
N MET A 64 4.72 -8.06 -20.83
CA MET A 64 3.86 -8.92 -21.65
C MET A 64 2.61 -8.17 -22.14
N LEU A 65 2.11 -7.23 -21.32
CA LEU A 65 0.98 -6.39 -21.66
C LEU A 65 1.19 -5.00 -21.08
N LEU A 66 0.95 -3.99 -21.92
CA LEU A 66 0.85 -2.59 -21.54
C LEU A 66 -0.63 -2.19 -21.58
N LEU A 67 -1.22 -1.87 -20.43
CA LEU A 67 -2.61 -1.41 -20.33
C LEU A 67 -2.63 0.11 -20.11
N PRO A 68 -3.08 0.91 -21.08
CA PRO A 68 -3.26 2.34 -20.89
C PRO A 68 -4.27 2.62 -19.76
N VAL A 69 -3.89 3.45 -18.79
CA VAL A 69 -4.74 3.86 -17.68
C VAL A 69 -4.90 5.38 -17.70
N HIS A 70 -6.02 5.82 -18.27
CA HIS A 70 -6.32 7.23 -18.41
C HIS A 70 -6.78 7.85 -17.09
N GLN A 71 -6.63 9.17 -16.96
CA GLN A 71 -7.25 9.91 -15.87
C GLN A 71 -8.77 9.65 -15.84
N GLY A 72 -9.31 9.36 -14.66
CA GLY A 72 -10.73 9.03 -14.46
C GLY A 72 -11.10 7.58 -14.81
N SER A 73 -10.16 6.79 -15.34
CA SER A 73 -10.41 5.38 -15.62
C SER A 73 -10.43 4.53 -14.34
N VAL A 74 -11.25 3.48 -14.39
CA VAL A 74 -11.32 2.44 -13.38
C VAL A 74 -10.83 1.13 -14.00
N THR A 75 -9.77 0.56 -13.44
CA THR A 75 -9.21 -0.73 -13.85
C THR A 75 -9.54 -1.78 -12.80
N MET A 76 -10.06 -2.92 -13.24
CA MET A 76 -10.43 -4.04 -12.38
C MET A 76 -9.54 -5.25 -12.67
N LEU A 77 -8.79 -5.72 -11.68
CA LEU A 77 -7.97 -6.93 -11.80
C LEU A 77 -8.66 -8.12 -11.12
N SER A 78 -8.79 -9.22 -11.86
CA SER A 78 -9.34 -10.50 -11.39
C SER A 78 -8.69 -11.69 -12.10
N GLY A 79 -8.81 -12.88 -11.51
CA GLY A 79 -8.26 -14.12 -12.06
C GLY A 79 -6.75 -14.02 -12.32
N TYR A 80 -6.32 -14.47 -13.51
CA TYR A 80 -4.91 -14.51 -13.91
C TYR A 80 -4.19 -13.17 -13.70
N ALA A 81 -4.85 -12.06 -14.04
CA ALA A 81 -4.27 -10.71 -13.94
C ALA A 81 -4.01 -10.24 -12.49
N ALA A 82 -4.71 -10.83 -11.51
CA ALA A 82 -4.58 -10.47 -10.11
C ALA A 82 -3.71 -11.47 -9.30
N ASP A 83 -3.64 -12.72 -9.75
CA ASP A 83 -3.07 -13.81 -8.95
C ASP A 83 -1.78 -14.39 -9.56
N GLU A 84 -1.71 -14.49 -10.89
CA GLU A 84 -0.65 -15.25 -11.56
C GLU A 84 0.45 -14.37 -12.16
N ILE A 85 0.15 -13.11 -12.45
CA ILE A 85 1.10 -12.18 -13.08
C ILE A 85 1.40 -10.99 -12.17
N THR A 86 2.63 -10.50 -12.22
CA THR A 86 3.00 -9.26 -11.54
C THR A 86 2.53 -8.05 -12.34
N HIS A 87 2.18 -6.98 -11.65
CA HIS A 87 1.89 -5.70 -12.29
C HIS A 87 2.80 -4.60 -11.72
N CYS A 88 3.12 -3.61 -12.55
CA CYS A 88 4.02 -2.53 -12.23
C CYS A 88 3.62 -1.25 -12.97
N ILE A 89 4.05 -0.09 -12.48
CA ILE A 89 4.07 1.14 -13.26
C ILE A 89 5.53 1.55 -13.42
N GLN A 90 5.98 1.65 -14.67
CA GLN A 90 7.38 1.95 -14.94
C GLN A 90 7.63 3.45 -14.69
N PRO A 91 8.80 3.85 -14.17
CA PRO A 91 9.10 5.26 -13.91
C PRO A 91 8.90 6.17 -15.14
N GLN A 92 9.21 5.68 -16.34
CA GLN A 92 9.02 6.40 -17.61
C GLN A 92 7.56 6.68 -17.97
N ASP A 93 6.61 5.92 -17.40
CA ASP A 93 5.18 6.07 -17.68
C ASP A 93 4.51 7.13 -16.79
N ILE A 94 5.24 7.71 -15.83
CA ILE A 94 4.78 8.79 -14.95
C ILE A 94 5.53 10.07 -15.34
N LYS A 95 4.94 10.84 -16.27
CA LYS A 95 5.55 12.09 -16.78
C LYS A 95 5.17 13.32 -15.96
N GLU A 96 4.08 13.22 -15.21
CA GLU A 96 3.50 14.30 -14.42
C GLU A 96 2.85 13.71 -13.16
N ARG A 97 2.36 14.57 -12.25
CA ARG A 97 1.73 14.11 -11.00
C ARG A 97 0.60 13.13 -11.31
N ARG A 98 0.66 11.96 -10.67
CA ARG A 98 -0.36 10.91 -10.79
C ARG A 98 -0.74 10.39 -9.41
N ALA A 99 -2.02 10.09 -9.22
CA ALA A 99 -2.50 9.40 -8.04
C ALA A 99 -3.41 8.25 -8.42
N VAL A 100 -3.42 7.20 -7.60
CA VAL A 100 -4.34 6.08 -7.73
C VAL A 100 -4.98 5.82 -6.38
N VAL A 101 -6.29 5.69 -6.39
CA VAL A 101 -7.04 5.13 -5.28
C VAL A 101 -7.21 3.65 -5.55
N ILE A 102 -6.71 2.81 -4.65
CA ILE A 102 -6.84 1.36 -4.72
C ILE A 102 -7.90 0.94 -3.71
N LEU A 103 -8.97 0.32 -4.20
CA LEU A 103 -10.05 -0.23 -3.39
C LEU A 103 -9.90 -1.75 -3.34
N ARG A 104 -9.72 -2.27 -2.12
CA ARG A 104 -9.56 -3.71 -1.85
C ARG A 104 -10.42 -4.13 -0.67
N LYS A 105 -11.03 -5.31 -0.78
CA LYS A 105 -11.70 -5.95 0.35
C LYS A 105 -10.72 -6.85 1.08
N LYS A 106 -10.54 -6.63 2.38
CA LYS A 106 -9.75 -7.51 3.23
C LYS A 106 -10.52 -8.81 3.49
N ARG A 107 -9.86 -9.97 3.43
CA ARG A 107 -10.44 -11.26 3.85
C ARG A 107 -10.73 -11.25 5.34
N THR A 108 -11.80 -11.91 5.76
CA THR A 108 -12.15 -12.07 7.18
C THR A 108 -11.02 -12.73 7.98
N GLU A 109 -10.41 -13.76 7.39
CA GLU A 109 -9.32 -14.54 8.01
C GLU A 109 -7.92 -13.94 7.86
N ALA A 110 -7.81 -12.76 7.25
CA ALA A 110 -6.50 -12.17 6.98
C ALA A 110 -5.81 -11.74 8.28
N THR A 111 -4.61 -12.27 8.51
CA THR A 111 -3.78 -12.04 9.70
C THR A 111 -3.70 -10.57 10.07
N ARG A 112 -3.83 -10.29 11.37
CA ARG A 112 -3.73 -8.95 11.95
C ARG A 112 -2.55 -8.90 12.89
N LEU A 113 -1.84 -7.78 12.88
CA LEU A 113 -0.86 -7.51 13.92
C LEU A 113 -1.62 -7.17 15.21
N GLU A 114 -1.36 -7.93 16.27
CA GLU A 114 -1.98 -7.74 17.58
C GLU A 114 -1.29 -6.61 18.35
N THR A 115 -2.05 -5.66 18.88
CA THR A 115 -1.54 -4.43 19.52
C THR A 115 -0.64 -4.71 20.73
N LYS A 116 -0.79 -5.87 21.39
CA LYS A 116 0.00 -6.28 22.56
C LYS A 116 1.50 -6.45 22.27
N SER A 117 1.86 -6.71 21.02
CA SER A 117 3.27 -6.90 20.62
C SER A 117 4.04 -5.57 20.49
N LEU A 118 3.35 -4.44 20.30
CA LEU A 118 3.96 -3.12 20.16
C LEU A 118 4.33 -2.48 21.50
N SER A 119 3.62 -2.81 22.58
CA SER A 119 3.91 -2.26 23.92
C SER A 119 5.18 -2.84 24.56
N SER A 120 5.69 -3.97 24.09
CA SER A 120 6.93 -4.58 24.62
C SER A 120 8.18 -3.81 24.20
N SER A 121 8.18 -3.14 23.05
CA SER A 121 9.37 -2.48 22.49
C SER A 121 9.56 -1.04 22.97
N TYR A 122 8.50 -0.37 23.46
CA TYR A 122 8.59 1.00 24.00
C TYR A 122 9.02 1.07 25.48
N ASN A 123 9.02 -0.05 26.20
CA ASN A 123 9.28 -0.05 27.64
C ASN A 123 10.76 -0.15 28.04
N HIS A 124 11.70 -0.27 27.07
CA HIS A 124 13.12 -0.37 27.42
C HIS A 124 13.85 0.99 27.58
N ASP A 125 13.23 2.11 27.18
CA ASP A 125 13.88 3.44 27.23
C ASP A 125 13.54 4.26 28.50
N GLY A 126 12.76 3.68 29.43
CA GLY A 126 12.36 4.35 30.67
C GLY A 126 13.42 4.36 31.78
N SER A 127 14.45 3.51 31.70
CA SER A 127 15.48 3.41 32.74
C SER A 127 16.57 4.48 32.62
N ILE A 128 16.91 4.91 31.39
CA ILE A 128 17.96 5.92 31.17
C ILE A 128 17.50 7.30 31.66
N VAL A 129 16.24 7.66 31.40
CA VAL A 129 15.66 8.95 31.82
C VAL A 129 15.54 9.05 33.35
N LYS A 130 15.27 7.94 34.05
CA LYS A 130 15.23 7.91 35.52
C LYS A 130 16.62 8.04 36.14
N GLN A 131 17.65 7.41 35.54
CA GLN A 131 19.04 7.50 36.01
C GLN A 131 19.58 8.94 35.91
N ILE A 132 19.29 9.66 34.82
CA ILE A 132 19.76 11.04 34.60
C ILE A 132 19.06 12.02 35.55
N ARG A 133 17.76 11.82 35.82
CA ARG A 133 17.00 12.72 36.72
C ARG A 133 17.45 12.62 38.18
N MET A 134 17.95 11.45 38.60
CA MET A 134 18.42 11.26 39.98
C MET A 134 19.80 11.90 40.26
N GLN A 135 20.58 12.23 39.23
CA GLN A 135 21.87 12.93 39.39
C GLN A 135 21.78 14.46 39.31
N LEU A 136 20.61 15.02 38.99
CA LEU A 136 20.40 16.47 38.83
C LEU A 136 19.57 17.10 39.97
N THR A 137 19.23 16.33 41.00
CA THR A 137 18.50 16.83 42.18
C THR A 137 19.30 16.63 43.46
N ASP A 138 20.51 17.19 43.50
CA ASP A 138 21.18 17.55 44.76
C ASP A 138 21.62 19.01 44.64
N PRO A 139 20.85 20.00 45.14
CA PRO A 139 21.40 21.32 45.37
C PRO A 139 22.33 21.24 46.58
N LYS A 140 23.64 21.26 46.34
CA LYS A 140 24.61 21.62 47.38
C LYS A 140 24.35 23.07 47.79
N PHE A 141 23.76 23.26 48.98
CA PHE A 141 24.16 24.28 49.95
C PHE A 141 23.70 23.82 51.33
#